data_AF-A0A662UE04-F1
#
_entry.id   AF-A0A662UE04-F1
#
_cell.length_a   1.000
_cell.length_b   1.000
_cell.length_c   1.000
_cell.angle_alpha   90.00
_cell.angle_beta   90.00
_cell.angle_gamma   90.00
#
_symmetry.space_group_name_H-M   'P 1'
#
loop_
_entity.id
_entity.type
_entity.pdbx_description
1 polymer ?
#
loop_
_entity_poly.entity_id
_entity_poly.type
_entity_poly.pdbx_seq_one_letter_code
_entity_poly.pdbx_strand_id
1 'polypeptide(L)'
;MKKTMEKELIPKKPIDVLKMGYMYILRNPKVIIPFMIYEAGFIIGQAVFIISFLTLLSYFKAFNLIPKIVEELSKENYEYLLNPEILHPVIVTLFITASAYVIVILVFDSFVKAGLFPYLRKILVEGGGDLKTFLGYAFYRWRLVLKTNILVYLIIISPLLPSITIFYFSISKIIPTLGMGNKISDLMLGISAIAFIVGIIIAFILYLLLVFAPIAAAIDADSPIFNVYKSIRIAKREIGSVILYLCVLTLIAIASLAIEGIVKVFYVTITSLFALIVSLAVTPIINMFLVAVYEHHFNERFVAIKARSIRLSDIIKLVKVIGGIHRYLKKFVLTTDGLMALILTIVLFVSGFILGLVTISPDIRDIIINSGIIVPGKMNPEFKIYNRIFLGLDIFFHNWRTSLATAMAGIAYSVPSAIATLFNGYVIGVVYATVANPIKASAIIIPHGILEIPAFLIASAAGLRLGHVVFKYIKGKISLDIFEEEITNTAILVAGLAILFFIAGVIEGNITPIIAESLGWT
;
A
#
# COMPACT_ATOMS: atom_id res chain seq x y z
N MET A 1 45.32 -18.22 -9.16
CA MET A 1 44.01 -17.60 -8.80
C MET A 1 43.51 -18.24 -7.50
N LYS A 2 43.56 -17.52 -6.37
CA LYS A 2 42.97 -17.98 -5.10
C LYS A 2 41.45 -18.08 -5.28
N LYS A 3 40.90 -19.30 -5.27
CA LYS A 3 39.48 -19.56 -5.00
C LYS A 3 39.21 -19.03 -3.60
N THR A 4 38.66 -17.83 -3.48
CA THR A 4 38.16 -17.32 -2.19
C THR A 4 37.10 -18.31 -1.73
N MET A 5 37.43 -19.14 -0.73
CA MET A 5 36.42 -19.99 -0.08
C MET A 5 35.33 -19.06 0.45
N GLU A 6 34.13 -19.14 -0.13
CA GLU A 6 32.97 -18.42 0.38
C GLU A 6 32.75 -18.86 1.82
N LYS A 7 32.94 -17.94 2.77
CA LYS A 7 32.77 -18.22 4.19
C LYS A 7 31.30 -18.55 4.45
N GLU A 8 31.04 -19.76 4.96
CA GLU A 8 29.71 -20.12 5.45
C GLU A 8 29.47 -19.41 6.79
N LEU A 9 28.38 -18.65 6.82
CA LEU A 9 27.90 -17.92 7.99
C LEU A 9 26.70 -18.68 8.55
N ILE A 10 26.79 -19.14 9.78
CA ILE A 10 25.69 -19.81 10.48
C ILE A 10 25.08 -18.81 11.46
N PRO A 11 23.81 -18.39 11.28
CA PRO A 11 23.13 -17.56 12.26
C PRO A 11 22.96 -18.37 13.55
N LYS A 12 23.43 -17.83 14.68
CA LYS A 12 23.29 -18.49 15.99
C LYS A 12 22.20 -17.84 16.83
N LYS A 13 21.95 -16.55 16.61
CA LYS A 13 20.95 -15.77 17.32
C LYS A 13 20.03 -15.06 16.33
N PRO A 14 18.78 -14.73 16.71
CA PRO A 14 17.86 -13.99 15.84
C PRO A 14 18.44 -12.67 15.31
N ILE A 15 19.24 -11.96 16.10
CA ILE A 15 19.92 -10.71 15.67
C ILE A 15 20.85 -10.91 14.46
N ASP A 16 21.39 -12.11 14.26
CA ASP A 16 22.22 -12.41 13.09
C ASP A 16 21.39 -12.37 11.80
N VAL A 17 20.09 -12.66 11.88
CA VAL A 17 19.15 -12.57 10.75
C VAL A 17 18.91 -11.11 10.34
N LEU A 18 18.93 -10.14 11.26
CA LEU A 18 18.87 -8.73 10.88
C LEU A 18 20.11 -8.30 10.09
N LYS A 19 21.30 -8.79 10.48
CA LYS A 19 22.57 -8.46 9.80
C LYS A 19 22.71 -9.17 8.46
N MET A 20 22.23 -10.40 8.37
CA MET A 20 22.39 -11.29 7.21
C MET A 20 21.13 -11.37 6.34
N GLY A 21 20.05 -10.67 6.69
CA GLY A 21 18.73 -10.76 6.05
C GLY A 21 18.79 -10.54 4.54
N TYR A 22 19.58 -9.58 4.09
CA TYR A 22 19.78 -9.32 2.66
C TYR A 22 20.37 -10.53 1.92
N MET A 23 21.19 -11.36 2.57
CA MET A 23 21.75 -12.57 1.96
C MET A 23 20.67 -13.63 1.72
N TYR A 24 19.68 -13.74 2.61
CA TYR A 24 18.54 -14.64 2.40
C TYR A 24 17.70 -14.21 1.20
N ILE A 25 17.49 -12.90 1.02
CA ILE A 25 16.79 -12.32 -0.13
C ILE A 25 17.56 -12.60 -1.42
N LEU A 26 18.88 -12.33 -1.44
CA LEU A 26 19.73 -12.58 -2.62
C LEU A 26 19.79 -14.07 -3.00
N ARG A 27 19.77 -14.98 -2.01
CA ARG A 27 19.72 -16.43 -2.24
C ARG A 27 18.35 -16.88 -2.75
N ASN A 28 17.27 -16.24 -2.31
CA ASN A 28 15.90 -16.57 -2.68
C ASN A 28 15.15 -15.33 -3.22
N PRO A 29 15.42 -14.86 -4.45
CA PRO A 29 14.83 -13.61 -4.96
C PRO A 29 13.29 -13.60 -5.01
N LYS A 30 12.67 -14.78 -5.14
CA LYS A 30 11.21 -14.96 -5.08
C LYS A 30 10.60 -14.52 -3.74
N VAL A 31 11.41 -14.34 -2.69
CA VAL A 31 10.98 -13.81 -1.39
C VAL A 31 10.30 -12.46 -1.49
N ILE A 32 10.67 -11.66 -2.49
CA ILE A 32 10.12 -10.32 -2.69
C ILE A 32 8.64 -10.39 -3.13
N ILE A 33 8.19 -11.48 -3.75
CA ILE A 33 6.82 -11.59 -4.31
C ILE A 33 5.74 -11.46 -3.22
N PRO A 34 5.78 -12.16 -2.07
CA PRO A 34 4.87 -11.90 -0.96
C PRO A 34 4.82 -10.44 -0.48
N PHE A 35 5.92 -9.69 -0.57
CA PHE A 35 5.95 -8.28 -0.18
C PHE A 35 5.44 -7.36 -1.30
N MET A 36 5.62 -7.73 -2.57
CA MET A 36 4.91 -7.12 -3.69
C MET A 36 3.40 -7.30 -3.55
N ILE A 37 2.95 -8.46 -3.04
CA ILE A 37 1.55 -8.67 -2.68
C ILE A 37 1.17 -7.79 -1.51
N TYR A 38 1.99 -7.68 -0.47
CA TYR A 38 1.71 -6.79 0.68
C TYR A 38 1.42 -5.34 0.23
N GLU A 39 2.13 -4.84 -0.78
CA GLU A 39 1.86 -3.53 -1.40
C GLU A 39 0.47 -3.40 -2.01
N ALA A 40 -0.13 -4.51 -2.49
CA ALA A 40 -1.50 -4.52 -2.97
C ALA A 40 -2.53 -4.16 -1.89
N GLY A 41 -2.19 -4.31 -0.61
CA GLY A 41 -3.03 -3.89 0.51
C GLY A 41 -3.40 -2.41 0.44
N PHE A 42 -2.48 -1.56 -0.03
CA PHE A 42 -2.76 -0.14 -0.25
C PHE A 42 -3.85 0.07 -1.29
N ILE A 43 -3.76 -0.59 -2.46
CA ILE A 43 -4.75 -0.48 -3.54
C ILE A 43 -6.11 -1.08 -3.13
N ILE A 44 -6.09 -2.19 -2.40
CA ILE A 44 -7.29 -2.81 -1.82
C ILE A 44 -8.00 -1.85 -0.86
N GLY A 45 -7.24 -1.19 0.02
CA GLY A 45 -7.78 -0.19 0.94
C GLY A 45 -8.29 1.06 0.21
N GLN A 46 -7.51 1.55 -0.76
CA GLN A 46 -7.89 2.71 -1.59
C GLN A 46 -9.19 2.45 -2.36
N ALA A 47 -9.43 1.23 -2.82
CA ALA A 47 -10.68 0.87 -3.49
C ALA A 47 -11.91 1.10 -2.60
N VAL A 48 -11.82 0.84 -1.29
CA VAL A 48 -12.90 1.13 -0.32
C VAL A 48 -13.16 2.64 -0.27
N PHE A 49 -12.12 3.45 -0.13
CA PHE A 49 -12.24 4.90 -0.11
C PHE A 49 -12.83 5.45 -1.41
N ILE A 50 -12.39 4.95 -2.57
CA ILE A 50 -12.89 5.38 -3.88
C ILE A 50 -14.38 5.07 -4.01
N ILE A 51 -14.81 3.85 -3.69
CA ILE A 51 -16.24 3.47 -3.75
C ILE A 51 -17.07 4.40 -2.86
N SER A 52 -16.63 4.61 -1.62
CA SER A 52 -17.33 5.47 -0.67
C SER A 52 -17.39 6.92 -1.12
N PHE A 53 -16.28 7.45 -1.63
CA PHE A 53 -16.20 8.81 -2.17
C PHE A 53 -17.16 8.99 -3.35
N LEU A 54 -17.14 8.10 -4.33
CA LEU A 54 -18.03 8.15 -5.49
C LEU A 54 -19.50 7.99 -5.09
N THR A 55 -19.80 7.18 -4.07
CA THR A 55 -21.15 7.01 -3.53
C THR A 55 -21.65 8.32 -2.89
N LEU A 56 -20.82 8.97 -2.07
CA LEU A 56 -21.15 10.25 -1.44
C LEU A 56 -21.33 11.36 -2.47
N LEU A 57 -20.45 11.42 -3.48
CA LEU A 57 -20.54 12.39 -4.58
C LEU A 57 -21.83 12.17 -5.39
N SER A 58 -22.19 10.90 -5.65
CA SER A 58 -23.44 10.54 -6.31
C SER A 58 -24.67 10.95 -5.49
N TYR A 59 -24.63 10.80 -4.17
CA TYR A 59 -25.67 11.28 -3.27
C TYR A 59 -25.83 12.81 -3.37
N PHE A 60 -24.75 13.57 -3.23
CA PHE A 60 -24.83 15.03 -3.33
C PHE A 60 -25.33 15.51 -4.69
N LYS A 61 -24.95 14.82 -5.77
CA LYS A 61 -25.46 15.10 -7.11
C LYS A 61 -26.96 14.79 -7.23
N ALA A 62 -27.42 13.65 -6.72
CA ALA A 62 -28.83 13.24 -6.80
C ALA A 62 -29.79 14.20 -6.07
N PHE A 63 -29.35 14.79 -4.96
CA PHE A 63 -30.12 15.75 -4.19
C PHE A 63 -29.86 17.22 -4.56
N ASN A 64 -29.10 17.47 -5.63
CA ASN A 64 -28.70 18.80 -6.08
C ASN A 64 -28.09 19.66 -4.94
N LEU A 65 -27.30 19.02 -4.08
CA LEU A 65 -26.64 19.65 -2.94
C LEU A 65 -25.33 20.31 -3.33
N ILE A 66 -24.66 19.80 -4.37
CA ILE A 66 -23.35 20.32 -4.80
C ILE A 66 -23.40 21.82 -5.08
N PRO A 67 -24.30 22.36 -5.94
CA PRO A 67 -24.33 23.81 -6.22
C PRO A 67 -24.58 24.65 -4.97
N LYS A 68 -25.46 24.19 -4.08
CA LYS A 68 -25.76 24.87 -2.81
C LYS A 68 -24.55 24.92 -1.88
N ILE A 69 -23.83 23.81 -1.77
CA ILE A 69 -22.58 23.73 -0.99
C ILE A 69 -21.55 24.71 -1.57
N VAL A 70 -21.39 24.77 -2.90
CA VAL A 70 -20.46 25.71 -3.55
C VAL A 70 -20.82 27.15 -3.23
N GLU A 71 -22.08 27.50 -3.41
CA GLU A 71 -22.58 28.87 -3.21
C GLU A 71 -22.31 29.34 -1.77
N GLU A 72 -22.62 28.51 -0.77
CA GLU A 72 -22.43 28.87 0.63
C GLU A 72 -20.95 28.90 1.04
N LEU A 73 -20.12 28.00 0.51
CA LEU A 73 -18.67 28.06 0.72
C LEU A 73 -18.04 29.31 0.08
N SER A 74 -18.55 29.75 -1.07
CA SER A 74 -18.09 30.98 -1.73
C SER A 74 -18.40 32.25 -0.92
N LYS A 75 -19.42 32.18 -0.05
CA LYS A 75 -19.77 33.24 0.93
C LYS A 75 -19.03 33.09 2.26
N GLU A 76 -18.05 32.19 2.34
CA GLU A 76 -17.33 31.82 3.57
C GLU A 76 -18.27 31.27 4.69
N ASN A 77 -19.46 30.79 4.33
CA ASN A 77 -20.41 30.22 5.28
C ASN A 77 -20.15 28.72 5.52
N TYR A 78 -19.09 28.43 6.27
CA TYR A 78 -18.70 27.05 6.60
C TYR A 78 -19.71 26.32 7.48
N GLU A 79 -20.56 27.04 8.22
CA GLU A 79 -21.62 26.44 9.05
C GLU A 79 -22.65 25.67 8.22
N TYR A 80 -22.79 26.01 6.93
CA TYR A 80 -23.69 25.29 6.02
C TYR A 80 -23.34 23.80 5.90
N LEU A 81 -22.07 23.41 6.10
CA LEU A 81 -21.64 22.01 6.09
C LEU A 81 -22.18 21.21 7.29
N LEU A 82 -22.65 21.90 8.34
CA LEU A 82 -23.26 21.27 9.52
C LEU A 82 -24.74 20.92 9.30
N ASN A 83 -25.33 21.32 8.16
CA ASN A 83 -26.70 20.96 7.84
C ASN A 83 -26.88 19.43 7.83
N PRO A 84 -27.95 18.90 8.45
CA PRO A 84 -28.18 17.46 8.53
C PRO A 84 -28.16 16.73 7.17
N GLU A 85 -28.62 17.39 6.10
CA GLU A 85 -28.63 16.87 4.72
C GLU A 85 -27.22 16.63 4.14
N ILE A 86 -26.19 17.29 4.70
CA ILE A 86 -24.79 17.15 4.28
C ILE A 86 -24.02 16.34 5.31
N LEU A 87 -24.12 16.75 6.58
CA LEU A 87 -23.32 16.19 7.67
C LEU A 87 -23.64 14.71 7.92
N HIS A 88 -24.92 14.31 7.94
CA HIS A 88 -25.27 12.92 8.24
C HIS A 88 -24.76 11.94 7.17
N PRO A 89 -24.97 12.16 5.85
CA PRO A 89 -24.39 11.32 4.80
C PRO A 89 -22.86 11.23 4.85
N VAL A 90 -22.18 12.34 5.18
CA VAL A 90 -20.72 12.34 5.35
C VAL A 90 -20.30 11.44 6.51
N ILE A 91 -20.91 11.61 7.69
CA ILE A 91 -20.59 10.80 8.89
C ILE A 91 -20.88 9.32 8.63
N VAL A 92 -22.04 8.99 8.06
CA VAL A 92 -22.43 7.61 7.72
C VAL A 92 -21.43 7.01 6.72
N THR A 93 -21.07 7.75 5.68
CA THR A 93 -20.10 7.30 4.68
C THR A 93 -18.74 7.06 5.33
N LEU A 94 -18.24 7.99 6.15
CA LEU A 94 -16.96 7.84 6.84
C LEU A 94 -16.95 6.63 7.77
N PHE A 95 -18.02 6.41 8.54
CA PHE A 95 -18.15 5.26 9.43
C PHE A 95 -18.16 3.92 8.66
N ILE A 96 -18.96 3.84 7.59
CA ILE A 96 -19.01 2.65 6.72
C ILE A 96 -17.64 2.41 6.06
N THR A 97 -17.00 3.47 5.57
CA THR A 97 -15.68 3.42 4.92
C THR A 97 -14.62 2.92 5.88
N ALA A 98 -14.52 3.50 7.08
CA ALA A 98 -13.55 3.10 8.08
C ALA A 98 -13.76 1.64 8.50
N SER A 99 -15.01 1.23 8.72
CA SER A 99 -15.36 -0.15 9.07
C SER A 99 -15.00 -1.13 7.96
N ALA A 100 -15.39 -0.84 6.72
CA ALA A 100 -15.09 -1.65 5.55
C ALA A 100 -13.57 -1.73 5.31
N TYR A 101 -12.84 -0.62 5.44
CA TYR A 101 -11.39 -0.58 5.31
C TYR A 101 -10.72 -1.50 6.32
N VAL A 102 -11.08 -1.39 7.61
CA VAL A 102 -10.51 -2.24 8.67
C VAL A 102 -10.78 -3.71 8.38
N ILE A 103 -12.01 -4.08 8.00
CA ILE A 103 -12.38 -5.47 7.71
C ILE A 103 -11.59 -6.01 6.51
N VAL A 104 -11.56 -5.26 5.41
CA VAL A 104 -10.91 -5.68 4.17
C VAL A 104 -9.40 -5.83 4.36
N ILE A 105 -8.75 -4.85 5.01
CA ILE A 105 -7.31 -4.90 5.30
C ILE A 105 -7.00 -6.04 6.27
N LEU A 106 -7.84 -6.27 7.28
CA LEU A 106 -7.67 -7.37 8.23
C LEU A 106 -7.71 -8.73 7.53
N VAL A 107 -8.69 -8.96 6.65
CA VAL A 107 -8.80 -10.19 5.86
C VAL A 107 -7.58 -10.37 4.96
N PHE A 108 -7.18 -9.29 4.26
CA PHE A 108 -6.04 -9.31 3.36
C PHE A 108 -4.72 -9.59 4.09
N ASP A 109 -4.45 -8.88 5.18
CA ASP A 109 -3.25 -9.07 6.02
C ASP A 109 -3.19 -10.50 6.57
N SER A 110 -4.29 -11.04 7.06
CA SER A 110 -4.36 -12.43 7.54
C SER A 110 -4.10 -13.45 6.43
N PHE A 111 -4.59 -13.20 5.21
CA PHE A 111 -4.32 -14.05 4.06
C PHE A 111 -2.83 -14.04 3.70
N VAL A 112 -2.21 -12.87 3.61
CA VAL A 112 -0.78 -12.76 3.28
C VAL A 112 0.09 -13.37 4.38
N LYS A 113 -0.18 -13.05 5.66
CA LYS A 113 0.58 -13.59 6.81
C LYS A 113 0.49 -15.11 6.94
N ALA A 114 -0.66 -15.70 6.62
CA ALA A 114 -0.85 -17.15 6.62
C ALA A 114 0.12 -17.87 5.69
N GLY A 115 0.39 -17.31 4.51
CA GLY A 115 1.40 -17.84 3.59
C GLY A 115 2.82 -17.40 3.95
N LEU A 116 2.98 -16.14 4.36
CA LEU A 116 4.28 -15.49 4.51
C LEU A 116 5.12 -16.16 5.61
N PHE A 117 4.57 -16.38 6.80
CA PHE A 117 5.38 -16.87 7.92
C PHE A 117 5.90 -18.29 7.73
N PRO A 118 5.10 -19.28 7.28
CA PRO A 118 5.63 -20.61 6.94
C PRO A 118 6.67 -20.57 5.83
N TYR A 119 6.49 -19.69 4.84
CA TYR A 119 7.44 -19.52 3.76
C TYR A 119 8.79 -18.96 4.25
N LEU A 120 8.77 -17.92 5.09
CA LEU A 120 9.97 -17.37 5.71
C LEU A 120 10.66 -18.38 6.64
N ARG A 121 9.87 -19.14 7.42
CA ARG A 121 10.39 -20.25 8.24
C ARG A 121 11.17 -21.26 7.41
N LYS A 122 10.58 -21.70 6.30
CA LYS A 122 11.22 -22.65 5.37
C LYS A 122 12.57 -22.15 4.87
N ILE A 123 12.66 -20.86 4.54
CA ILE A 123 13.92 -20.25 4.10
C ILE A 123 14.98 -20.24 5.21
N LEU A 124 14.58 -19.93 6.44
CA LEU A 124 15.49 -19.82 7.58
C LEU A 124 15.97 -21.19 8.09
N VAL A 125 15.08 -22.18 8.13
CA VAL A 125 15.30 -23.50 8.77
C VAL A 125 15.66 -24.60 7.76
N GLU A 126 15.15 -24.53 6.53
CA GLU A 126 15.43 -25.53 5.47
C GLU A 126 16.36 -24.97 4.38
N GLY A 127 16.59 -23.66 4.34
CA GLY A 127 17.55 -23.02 3.42
C GLY A 127 17.05 -22.84 1.98
N GLY A 128 15.79 -23.19 1.72
CA GLY A 128 15.13 -23.04 0.42
C GLY A 128 13.71 -22.52 0.56
N GLY A 129 13.33 -21.56 -0.29
CA GLY A 129 11.98 -21.02 -0.36
C GLY A 129 11.30 -21.37 -1.66
N ASP A 130 10.19 -22.10 -1.59
CA ASP A 130 9.28 -22.32 -2.73
C ASP A 130 8.03 -21.45 -2.57
N LEU A 131 7.66 -20.70 -3.62
CA LEU A 131 6.49 -19.82 -3.60
C LEU A 131 5.19 -20.62 -3.49
N LYS A 132 5.18 -21.91 -3.86
CA LYS A 132 4.06 -22.82 -3.55
C LYS A 132 3.81 -22.96 -2.06
N THR A 133 4.85 -22.86 -1.23
CA THR A 133 4.70 -22.88 0.23
C THR A 133 3.89 -21.67 0.68
N PHE A 134 4.26 -20.48 0.20
CA PHE A 134 3.51 -19.25 0.46
C PHE A 134 2.04 -19.38 0.01
N LEU A 135 1.81 -19.72 -1.26
CA LEU A 135 0.45 -19.78 -1.81
C LEU A 135 -0.39 -20.88 -1.13
N GLY A 136 0.16 -22.08 -0.95
CA GLY A 136 -0.54 -23.19 -0.30
C GLY A 136 -1.02 -22.83 1.10
N TYR A 137 -0.13 -22.27 1.94
CA TYR A 137 -0.51 -21.87 3.30
C TYR A 137 -1.41 -20.63 3.34
N ALA A 138 -1.27 -19.68 2.41
CA ALA A 138 -2.19 -18.54 2.30
C ALA A 138 -3.64 -19.02 2.10
N PHE A 139 -3.88 -19.96 1.17
CA PHE A 139 -5.23 -20.48 0.94
C PHE A 139 -5.71 -21.47 2.01
N TYR A 140 -4.80 -22.22 2.63
CA TYR A 140 -5.14 -23.24 3.62
C TYR A 140 -5.38 -22.65 5.03
N ARG A 141 -4.54 -21.70 5.49
CA ARG A 141 -4.52 -21.22 6.88
C ARG A 141 -5.10 -19.83 7.12
N TRP A 142 -5.46 -19.06 6.08
CA TRP A 142 -5.92 -17.66 6.27
C TRP A 142 -7.08 -17.51 7.25
N ARG A 143 -8.03 -18.45 7.30
CA ARG A 143 -9.18 -18.36 8.22
C ARG A 143 -8.74 -18.45 9.68
N LEU A 144 -7.75 -19.29 9.98
CA LEU A 144 -7.23 -19.44 11.34
C LEU A 144 -6.44 -18.20 11.76
N VAL A 145 -5.59 -17.70 10.86
CA VAL A 145 -4.85 -16.45 11.06
C VAL A 145 -5.82 -15.27 11.21
N LEU A 146 -6.91 -15.22 10.45
CA LEU A 146 -7.96 -14.21 10.57
C LEU A 146 -8.63 -14.24 11.94
N LYS A 147 -9.05 -15.43 12.42
CA LYS A 147 -9.64 -15.56 13.76
C LYS A 147 -8.66 -15.12 14.86
N THR A 148 -7.38 -15.42 14.68
CA THR A 148 -6.32 -14.99 15.61
C THR A 148 -6.12 -13.48 15.56
N ASN A 149 -6.03 -12.89 14.36
CA ASN A 149 -5.88 -11.45 14.21
C ASN A 149 -7.10 -10.71 14.76
N ILE A 150 -8.33 -11.16 14.51
CA ILE A 150 -9.54 -10.56 15.11
C ILE A 150 -9.41 -10.51 16.64
N LEU A 151 -9.04 -11.62 17.27
CA LEU A 151 -8.85 -11.67 18.73
C LEU A 151 -7.72 -10.72 19.18
N VAL A 152 -6.59 -10.71 18.47
CA VAL A 152 -5.45 -9.82 18.76
C VAL A 152 -5.86 -8.36 18.68
N TYR A 153 -6.52 -7.93 17.61
CA TYR A 153 -6.95 -6.54 17.44
C TYR A 153 -8.02 -6.14 18.46
N LEU A 154 -8.96 -7.04 18.83
CA LEU A 154 -9.91 -6.78 19.91
C LEU A 154 -9.20 -6.53 21.24
N ILE A 155 -8.18 -7.33 21.57
CA ILE A 155 -7.36 -7.13 22.77
C ILE A 155 -6.60 -5.80 22.70
N ILE A 156 -5.95 -5.49 21.58
CA ILE A 156 -5.18 -4.25 21.39
C ILE A 156 -6.07 -3.00 21.50
N ILE A 157 -7.30 -3.04 20.95
CA ILE A 157 -8.21 -1.88 20.94
C ILE A 157 -8.95 -1.72 22.27
N SER A 158 -9.12 -2.80 23.06
CA SER A 158 -9.87 -2.76 24.33
C SER A 158 -9.47 -1.63 25.30
N PRO A 159 -8.18 -1.23 25.47
CA PRO A 159 -7.82 -0.11 26.35
C PRO A 159 -8.23 1.26 25.82
N LEU A 160 -8.53 1.38 24.52
CA LEU A 160 -8.98 2.63 23.90
C LEU A 160 -10.47 2.87 24.10
N LEU A 161 -11.27 1.81 24.32
CA LEU A 161 -12.72 1.93 24.46
C LEU A 161 -13.16 2.82 25.63
N PRO A 162 -12.61 2.68 26.86
CA PRO A 162 -12.94 3.59 27.96
C PRO A 162 -12.56 5.04 27.64
N SER A 163 -11.41 5.26 27.02
CA SER A 163 -10.92 6.61 26.69
C SER A 163 -11.77 7.28 25.63
N ILE A 164 -12.18 6.55 24.59
CA ILE A 164 -13.12 7.03 23.57
C ILE A 164 -14.48 7.34 24.20
N THR A 165 -14.94 6.50 25.11
CA THR A 165 -16.21 6.69 25.83
C THR A 165 -16.18 7.95 26.69
N ILE A 166 -15.12 8.14 27.49
CA ILE A 166 -14.93 9.34 28.31
C ILE A 166 -14.83 10.58 27.41
N PHE A 167 -14.07 10.51 26.31
CA PHE A 167 -13.95 11.61 25.36
C PHE A 167 -15.30 12.00 24.72
N TYR A 168 -16.11 11.02 24.32
CA TYR A 168 -17.47 11.24 23.81
C TYR A 168 -18.37 11.93 24.84
N PHE A 169 -18.33 11.48 26.10
CA PHE A 169 -19.08 12.12 27.19
C PHE A 169 -18.57 13.52 27.54
N SER A 170 -17.26 13.78 27.40
CA SER A 170 -16.68 15.11 27.57
C SER A 170 -17.16 16.06 26.47
N ILE A 171 -17.10 15.66 25.20
CA ILE A 171 -17.53 16.49 24.06
C ILE A 171 -19.04 16.74 24.07
N SER A 172 -19.85 15.72 24.33
CA SER A 172 -21.32 15.87 24.37
C SER A 172 -21.80 16.81 25.46
N LYS A 173 -20.99 17.06 26.51
CA LYS A 173 -21.24 18.08 27.54
C LYS A 173 -20.73 19.47 27.18
N ILE A 174 -19.80 19.58 26.23
CA ILE A 174 -19.21 20.85 25.77
C ILE A 174 -20.05 21.49 24.67
N ILE A 175 -20.60 20.68 23.76
CA ILE A 175 -21.44 21.17 22.65
C ILE A 175 -22.61 22.06 23.14
N PRO A 176 -23.29 21.77 24.26
CA PRO A 176 -24.32 22.66 24.82
C PRO A 176 -23.79 23.88 25.58
N THR A 177 -22.51 23.92 25.98
CA THR A 177 -21.93 24.94 26.86
C THR A 177 -20.88 25.83 26.18
N LEU A 178 -20.73 25.76 24.85
CA LEU A 178 -19.81 26.59 24.07
C LEU A 178 -20.04 28.12 24.20
N GLY A 179 -21.09 28.56 24.92
CA GLY A 179 -21.32 29.95 25.30
C GLY A 179 -20.92 30.34 26.75
N MET A 180 -20.49 29.41 27.61
CA MET A 180 -20.07 29.71 28.99
C MET A 180 -18.85 28.88 29.39
N GLY A 181 -17.69 29.54 29.44
CA GLY A 181 -16.40 28.96 29.83
C GLY A 181 -16.38 28.44 31.27
N ASN A 182 -16.71 27.16 31.44
CA ASN A 182 -16.66 26.47 32.72
C ASN A 182 -15.33 25.71 32.86
N LYS A 183 -14.48 26.09 33.84
CA LYS A 183 -13.20 25.40 34.17
C LYS A 183 -13.32 23.88 34.37
N ILE A 184 -14.50 23.39 34.75
CA ILE A 184 -14.80 21.96 34.93
C ILE A 184 -14.80 21.22 33.58
N SER A 185 -15.22 21.87 32.49
CA SER A 185 -15.25 21.28 31.15
C SER A 185 -13.84 21.10 30.57
N ASP A 186 -12.94 22.07 30.79
CA ASP A 186 -11.53 22.00 30.40
C ASP A 186 -10.77 20.90 31.16
N LEU A 187 -11.07 20.74 32.46
CA LEU A 187 -10.48 19.68 33.27
C LEU A 187 -10.91 18.27 32.79
N MET A 188 -12.19 18.11 32.41
CA MET A 188 -12.70 16.85 31.87
C MET A 188 -12.14 16.53 30.49
N LEU A 189 -11.92 17.53 29.64
CA LEU A 189 -11.17 17.38 28.39
C LEU A 189 -9.74 16.92 28.67
N GLY A 190 -9.03 17.60 29.58
CA GLY A 190 -7.66 17.24 29.96
C GLY A 190 -7.54 15.80 30.47
N ILE A 191 -8.46 15.37 31.35
CA ILE A 191 -8.51 13.98 31.85
C ILE A 191 -8.79 13.00 30.71
N SER A 192 -9.71 13.32 29.80
CA SER A 192 -10.02 12.45 28.65
C SER A 192 -8.83 12.30 27.70
N ALA A 193 -8.08 13.38 27.47
CA ALA A 193 -6.87 13.35 26.64
C ALA A 193 -5.76 12.50 27.28
N ILE A 194 -5.54 12.63 28.59
CA ILE A 194 -4.57 11.80 29.33
C ILE A 194 -4.99 10.33 29.27
N ALA A 195 -6.27 10.01 29.53
CA ALA A 195 -6.78 8.65 29.45
C ALA A 195 -6.61 8.06 28.04
N PHE A 196 -6.78 8.87 26.99
CA PHE A 196 -6.55 8.45 25.61
C PHE A 196 -5.09 8.13 25.33
N ILE A 197 -4.16 8.99 25.77
CA ILE A 197 -2.72 8.75 25.64
C ILE A 197 -2.31 7.47 26.39
N VAL A 198 -2.80 7.27 27.62
CA VAL A 198 -2.55 6.04 28.39
C VAL A 198 -3.11 4.82 27.64
N GLY A 199 -4.31 4.92 27.08
CA GLY A 199 -4.92 3.87 26.26
C GLY A 199 -4.05 3.51 25.05
N ILE A 200 -3.49 4.51 24.35
CA ILE A 200 -2.56 4.30 23.23
C ILE A 200 -1.30 3.58 23.69
N ILE A 201 -0.72 3.99 24.81
CA ILE A 201 0.50 3.35 25.36
C ILE A 201 0.22 1.89 25.70
N ILE A 202 -0.91 1.59 26.36
CA ILE A 202 -1.29 0.21 26.68
C ILE A 202 -1.53 -0.59 25.40
N ALA A 203 -2.27 -0.05 24.42
CA ALA A 203 -2.50 -0.68 23.12
C ALA A 203 -1.17 -1.01 22.41
N PHE A 204 -0.20 -0.10 22.48
CA PHE A 204 1.13 -0.30 21.91
C PHE A 204 1.93 -1.40 22.63
N ILE A 205 1.88 -1.45 23.96
CA ILE A 205 2.49 -2.55 24.73
C ILE A 205 1.83 -3.89 24.37
N LEU A 206 0.50 -3.93 24.27
CA LEU A 206 -0.23 -5.12 23.84
C LEU A 206 0.14 -5.54 22.42
N TYR A 207 0.31 -4.60 21.49
CA TYR A 207 0.80 -4.87 20.14
C TYR A 207 2.15 -5.60 20.17
N LEU A 208 3.11 -5.13 20.97
CA LEU A 208 4.42 -5.76 21.10
C LEU A 208 4.35 -7.15 21.74
N LEU A 209 3.46 -7.35 22.72
CA LEU A 209 3.24 -8.66 23.34
C LEU A 209 2.54 -9.67 22.41
N LEU A 210 1.75 -9.18 21.45
CA LEU A 210 0.93 -9.98 20.54
C LEU A 210 1.51 -10.13 19.13
N VAL A 211 2.70 -9.58 18.87
CA VAL A 211 3.35 -9.61 17.54
C VAL A 211 3.59 -11.03 17.00
N PHE A 212 3.76 -12.03 17.88
CA PHE A 212 4.01 -13.42 17.49
C PHE A 212 2.72 -14.25 17.34
N ALA A 213 1.56 -13.74 17.72
CA ALA A 213 0.30 -14.47 17.63
C ALA A 213 -0.06 -14.90 16.20
N PRO A 214 0.04 -14.04 15.16
CA PRO A 214 -0.20 -14.48 13.79
C PRO A 214 0.88 -15.44 13.26
N ILE A 215 2.11 -15.37 13.79
CA ILE A 215 3.19 -16.32 13.45
C ILE A 215 2.84 -17.71 13.99
N ALA A 216 2.41 -17.80 15.25
CA ALA A 216 1.93 -19.04 15.85
C ALA A 216 0.73 -19.64 15.09
N ALA A 217 -0.25 -18.80 14.75
CA ALA A 217 -1.40 -19.24 13.97
C ALA A 217 -1.02 -19.77 12.58
N ALA A 218 -0.04 -19.12 11.94
CA ALA A 218 0.39 -19.47 10.60
C ALA A 218 1.30 -20.70 10.57
N ILE A 219 2.15 -20.93 11.59
CA ILE A 219 3.15 -22.02 11.63
C ILE A 219 2.63 -23.25 12.38
N ASP A 220 2.09 -23.08 13.58
CA ASP A 220 1.72 -24.20 14.47
C ASP A 220 0.26 -24.62 14.29
N ALA A 221 -0.57 -23.74 13.72
CA ALA A 221 -1.99 -23.97 13.47
C ALA A 221 -2.83 -24.28 14.74
N ASP A 222 -2.43 -23.73 15.88
CA ASP A 222 -3.19 -23.85 17.13
C ASP A 222 -4.43 -22.93 17.17
N SER A 223 -5.27 -23.11 18.19
CA SER A 223 -6.44 -22.25 18.42
C SER A 223 -6.06 -20.77 18.66
N PRO A 224 -6.93 -19.80 18.31
CA PRO A 224 -6.65 -18.37 18.48
C PRO A 224 -6.21 -17.97 19.89
N ILE A 225 -6.87 -18.51 20.92
CA ILE A 225 -6.55 -18.22 22.32
C ILE A 225 -5.15 -18.74 22.68
N PHE A 226 -4.81 -19.95 22.21
CA PHE A 226 -3.50 -20.52 22.46
C PHE A 226 -2.39 -19.77 21.71
N ASN A 227 -2.66 -19.28 20.50
CA ASN A 227 -1.72 -18.42 19.75
C ASN A 227 -1.44 -17.11 20.49
N VAL A 228 -2.46 -16.47 21.05
CA VAL A 228 -2.32 -15.28 21.89
C VAL A 228 -1.48 -15.57 23.14
N TYR A 229 -1.80 -16.65 23.87
CA TYR A 229 -1.03 -17.08 25.04
C TYR A 229 0.44 -17.34 24.69
N LYS A 230 0.69 -18.08 23.60
CA LYS A 230 2.03 -18.40 23.10
C LYS A 230 2.79 -17.12 22.74
N SER A 231 2.15 -16.16 22.09
CA SER A 231 2.76 -14.87 21.76
C SER A 231 3.24 -14.13 23.01
N ILE A 232 2.39 -14.03 24.04
CA ILE A 232 2.74 -13.35 25.29
C ILE A 232 3.92 -14.07 25.97
N ARG A 233 3.92 -15.40 25.98
CA ARG A 233 5.00 -16.21 26.56
C ARG A 233 6.33 -15.99 25.83
N ILE A 234 6.31 -15.99 24.50
CA ILE A 234 7.49 -15.75 23.67
C ILE A 234 7.99 -14.32 23.89
N ALA A 235 7.12 -13.32 23.80
CA ALA A 235 7.48 -11.92 23.97
C ALA A 235 8.12 -11.62 25.33
N LYS A 236 7.63 -12.26 26.41
CA LYS A 236 8.21 -12.14 27.76
C LYS A 236 9.58 -12.81 27.87
N ARG A 237 9.77 -13.99 27.27
CA ARG A 237 11.05 -14.71 27.32
C ARG A 237 12.12 -14.06 26.44
N GLU A 238 11.70 -13.53 25.30
CA GLU A 238 12.55 -12.90 24.28
C GLU A 238 12.46 -11.37 24.32
N ILE A 239 12.34 -10.78 25.51
CA ILE A 239 12.10 -9.33 25.68
C ILE A 239 13.17 -8.46 24.98
N GLY A 240 14.43 -8.90 24.98
CA GLY A 240 15.51 -8.22 24.28
C GLY A 240 15.29 -8.16 22.76
N SER A 241 14.71 -9.22 22.17
CA SER A 241 14.37 -9.27 20.74
C SER A 241 13.15 -8.40 20.41
N VAL A 242 12.18 -8.31 21.32
CA VAL A 242 11.02 -7.41 21.17
C VAL A 242 11.43 -5.94 21.28
N ILE A 243 12.32 -5.60 22.22
CA ILE A 243 12.90 -4.26 22.31
C ILE A 243 13.71 -3.95 21.06
N LEU A 244 14.50 -4.89 20.57
CA LEU A 244 15.25 -4.70 19.32
C LEU A 244 14.32 -4.48 18.12
N TYR A 245 13.22 -5.24 18.00
CA TYR A 245 12.18 -5.01 16.99
C TYR A 245 11.64 -3.59 17.05
N LEU A 246 11.28 -3.13 18.25
CA LEU A 246 10.81 -1.76 18.48
C LEU A 246 11.87 -0.73 18.07
N CYS A 247 13.13 -0.90 18.50
CA CYS A 247 14.22 0.01 18.14
C CYS A 247 14.43 0.09 16.63
N VAL A 248 14.33 -1.03 15.91
CA VAL A 248 14.46 -1.06 14.44
C VAL A 248 13.30 -0.29 13.80
N LEU A 249 12.06 -0.51 14.23
CA LEU A 249 10.90 0.23 13.70
C LEU A 249 11.02 1.74 13.97
N THR A 250 11.38 2.12 15.19
CA THR A 250 11.55 3.53 15.57
C THR A 250 12.70 4.16 14.79
N LEU A 251 13.82 3.45 14.60
CA LEU A 251 14.94 3.93 13.79
C LEU A 251 14.54 4.15 12.34
N ILE A 252 13.75 3.25 11.75
CA ILE A 252 13.24 3.41 10.39
C ILE A 252 12.33 4.64 10.31
N ALA A 253 11.40 4.82 11.25
CA ALA A 253 10.51 5.97 11.28
C ALA A 253 11.29 7.29 11.42
N ILE A 254 12.24 7.37 12.35
CA ILE A 254 13.10 8.54 12.54
C ILE A 254 13.95 8.79 11.29
N ALA A 255 14.56 7.74 10.73
CA ALA A 255 15.36 7.86 9.52
C ALA A 255 14.51 8.34 8.33
N SER A 256 13.26 7.89 8.21
CA SER A 256 12.32 8.35 7.18
C SER A 256 12.11 9.87 7.27
N LEU A 257 11.75 10.35 8.47
CA LEU A 257 11.50 11.77 8.73
C LEU A 257 12.77 12.61 8.58
N ALA A 258 13.90 12.13 9.07
CA ALA A 258 15.18 12.83 9.01
C ALA A 258 15.70 12.93 7.57
N ILE A 259 15.65 11.83 6.81
CA ILE A 259 16.05 11.82 5.40
C ILE A 259 15.16 12.77 4.61
N GLU A 260 13.84 12.69 4.77
CA GLU A 260 12.91 13.61 4.09
C GLU A 260 13.19 15.08 4.44
N GLY A 261 13.39 15.38 5.72
CA GLY A 261 13.71 16.73 6.19
C GLY A 261 15.03 17.26 5.63
N ILE A 262 16.11 16.47 5.68
CA ILE A 262 17.44 16.85 5.18
C ILE A 262 17.40 17.04 3.66
N VAL A 263 16.78 16.11 2.95
CA VAL A 263 16.78 16.10 1.48
C VAL A 263 15.93 17.26 0.93
N LYS A 264 14.87 17.66 1.64
CA LYS A 264 14.10 18.88 1.31
C LYS A 264 14.92 20.17 1.39
N VAL A 265 15.92 20.27 2.29
CA VAL A 265 16.84 21.43 2.36
C VAL A 265 17.62 21.61 1.06
N PHE A 266 17.92 20.50 0.38
CA PHE A 266 18.61 20.50 -0.90
C PHE A 266 17.66 20.56 -2.10
N TYR A 267 16.37 20.85 -1.88
CA TYR A 267 15.35 20.84 -2.93
C TYR A 267 15.26 19.49 -3.65
N VAL A 268 15.40 18.39 -2.93
CA VAL A 268 15.30 17.03 -3.46
C VAL A 268 14.10 16.30 -2.83
N THR A 269 13.52 15.36 -3.57
CA THR A 269 12.53 14.40 -3.06
C THR A 269 12.95 12.97 -3.44
N ILE A 270 12.83 12.03 -2.50
CA ILE A 270 13.12 10.59 -2.67
C ILE A 270 12.13 9.73 -1.87
N THR A 271 10.98 10.30 -1.51
CA THR A 271 9.98 9.68 -0.62
C THR A 271 9.48 8.35 -1.18
N SER A 272 9.19 8.33 -2.49
CA SER A 272 8.67 7.15 -3.18
C SER A 272 9.72 6.04 -3.28
N LEU A 273 10.99 6.38 -3.53
CA LEU A 273 12.11 5.44 -3.50
C LEU A 273 12.29 4.84 -2.10
N PHE A 274 12.31 5.70 -1.08
CA PHE A 274 12.52 5.26 0.29
C PHE A 274 11.40 4.31 0.75
N ALA A 275 10.13 4.65 0.46
CA ALA A 275 8.99 3.80 0.78
C ALA A 275 9.07 2.43 0.06
N LEU A 276 9.57 2.40 -1.18
CA LEU A 276 9.81 1.15 -1.91
C LEU A 276 10.93 0.31 -1.28
N ILE A 277 12.03 0.94 -0.84
CA ILE A 277 13.13 0.24 -0.13
C ILE A 277 12.61 -0.34 1.18
N VAL A 278 11.85 0.44 1.95
CA VAL A 278 11.27 -0.03 3.21
C VAL A 278 10.36 -1.23 2.98
N SER A 279 9.47 -1.18 1.99
CA SER A 279 8.52 -2.26 1.71
C SER A 279 9.17 -3.51 1.13
N LEU A 280 10.08 -3.39 0.14
CA LEU A 280 10.60 -4.54 -0.60
C LEU A 280 11.96 -5.06 -0.12
N ALA A 281 12.70 -4.29 0.67
CA ALA A 281 14.02 -4.69 1.18
C ALA A 281 14.08 -4.78 2.72
N VAL A 282 13.55 -3.78 3.42
CA VAL A 282 13.65 -3.73 4.91
C VAL A 282 12.58 -4.59 5.58
N THR A 283 11.32 -4.46 5.17
CA THR A 283 10.18 -5.21 5.72
C THR A 283 10.36 -6.74 5.63
N PRO A 284 10.91 -7.31 4.55
CA PRO A 284 11.25 -8.74 4.52
C PRO A 284 12.23 -9.15 5.60
N ILE A 285 13.29 -8.36 5.83
CA ILE A 285 14.30 -8.65 6.84
C ILE A 285 13.70 -8.60 8.24
N ILE A 286 12.82 -7.62 8.50
CA ILE A 286 12.11 -7.50 9.78
C ILE A 286 11.19 -8.69 10.02
N ASN A 287 10.43 -9.12 9.01
CA ASN A 287 9.55 -10.29 9.15
C ASN A 287 10.35 -11.59 9.31
N MET A 288 11.47 -11.73 8.61
CA MET A 288 12.41 -12.84 8.83
C MET A 288 12.96 -12.83 10.25
N PHE A 289 13.30 -11.66 10.79
CA PHE A 289 13.75 -11.53 12.17
C PHE A 289 12.67 -12.01 13.16
N LEU A 290 11.42 -11.60 13.00
CA LEU A 290 10.33 -12.05 13.87
C LEU A 290 10.14 -13.59 13.81
N VAL A 291 10.19 -14.18 12.62
CA VAL A 291 10.13 -15.64 12.46
C VAL A 291 11.37 -16.31 13.08
N ALA A 292 12.55 -15.71 12.96
CA ALA A 292 13.76 -16.23 13.60
C ALA A 292 13.67 -16.19 15.13
N VAL A 293 13.14 -15.13 15.73
CA VAL A 293 12.88 -15.07 17.18
C VAL A 293 11.92 -16.18 17.60
N TYR A 294 10.86 -16.40 16.81
CA TYR A 294 9.88 -17.45 17.05
C TYR A 294 10.50 -18.85 17.05
N GLU A 295 11.22 -19.21 15.98
CA GLU A 295 11.84 -20.53 15.85
C GLU A 295 12.99 -20.74 16.86
N HIS A 296 13.76 -19.69 17.17
CA HIS A 296 14.82 -19.75 18.17
C HIS A 296 14.28 -20.11 19.57
N HIS A 297 13.10 -19.60 19.94
CA HIS A 297 12.44 -19.95 21.20
C HIS A 297 12.19 -21.46 21.35
N PHE A 298 11.95 -22.15 20.22
CA PHE A 298 11.75 -23.59 20.14
C PHE A 298 13.05 -24.38 19.88
N ASN A 299 14.20 -23.73 20.03
CA ASN A 299 15.55 -24.32 19.84
C ASN A 299 15.84 -24.82 18.42
N GLU A 300 15.16 -24.27 17.41
CA GLU A 300 15.44 -24.61 16.03
C GLU A 300 16.77 -24.02 15.56
N ARG A 301 17.47 -24.75 14.68
CA ARG A 301 18.76 -24.33 14.11
C ARG A 301 18.56 -23.71 12.74
N PHE A 302 19.23 -22.59 12.51
CA PHE A 302 19.20 -21.92 11.21
C PHE A 302 20.24 -22.51 10.26
N VAL A 303 19.89 -22.54 8.97
CA VAL A 303 20.79 -23.07 7.93
C VAL A 303 21.96 -22.13 7.69
N ALA A 304 23.13 -22.72 7.40
CA ALA A 304 24.29 -21.99 6.95
C ALA A 304 24.00 -21.22 5.65
N ILE A 305 24.36 -19.94 5.65
CA ILE A 305 24.28 -19.07 4.49
C ILE A 305 25.69 -18.91 3.95
N LYS A 306 25.89 -19.21 2.66
CA LYS A 306 27.12 -18.84 1.97
C LYS A 306 27.12 -17.34 1.76
N ALA A 307 28.15 -16.66 2.26
CA ALA A 307 28.33 -15.23 2.03
C ALA A 307 28.47 -14.99 0.51
N ARG A 308 27.39 -14.50 -0.11
CA ARG A 308 27.34 -14.18 -1.54
C ARG A 308 27.24 -12.68 -1.71
N SER A 309 28.26 -12.05 -2.28
CA SER A 309 28.16 -10.69 -2.78
C SER A 309 27.38 -10.66 -4.09
N ILE A 310 26.66 -9.55 -4.34
CA ILE A 310 26.04 -9.31 -5.64
C ILE A 310 27.17 -9.25 -6.68
N ARG A 311 27.16 -10.19 -7.64
CA ARG A 311 28.11 -10.19 -8.75
C ARG A 311 27.49 -9.50 -9.95
N LEU A 312 28.33 -8.92 -10.81
CA LEU A 312 27.87 -8.36 -12.09
C LEU A 312 27.07 -9.39 -12.92
N SER A 313 27.41 -10.68 -12.83
CA SER A 313 26.65 -11.77 -13.46
C SER A 313 25.21 -11.88 -12.98
N ASP A 314 24.92 -11.53 -11.73
CA ASP A 314 23.58 -11.59 -11.15
C ASP A 314 22.73 -10.42 -11.65
N ILE A 315 23.34 -9.24 -11.77
CA ILE A 315 22.74 -8.08 -12.42
C ILE A 315 22.44 -8.40 -13.89
N ILE A 316 23.39 -8.98 -14.63
CA ILE A 316 23.20 -9.37 -16.03
C ILE A 316 22.07 -10.42 -16.16
N LYS A 317 21.96 -11.38 -15.23
CA LYS A 317 20.83 -12.33 -15.22
C LYS A 317 19.49 -11.62 -15.02
N LEU A 318 19.42 -10.70 -14.06
CA LEU A 318 18.22 -9.92 -13.82
C LEU A 318 17.84 -9.09 -15.06
N VAL A 319 18.80 -8.41 -15.67
CA VAL A 319 18.61 -7.64 -16.91
C VAL A 319 18.18 -8.55 -18.05
N LYS A 320 18.70 -9.77 -18.18
CA LYS A 320 18.25 -10.74 -19.19
C LYS A 320 16.81 -11.22 -18.95
N VAL A 321 16.42 -11.42 -17.69
CA VAL A 321 15.04 -11.78 -17.33
C VAL A 321 14.10 -10.62 -17.70
N ILE A 322 14.45 -9.39 -17.32
CA ILE A 322 13.71 -8.17 -17.65
C ILE A 322 13.68 -7.93 -19.17
N GLY A 323 14.80 -8.07 -19.88
CA GLY A 323 14.87 -7.93 -21.34
C GLY A 323 14.07 -9.00 -22.08
N GLY A 324 13.80 -10.13 -21.43
CA GLY A 324 12.92 -11.19 -21.93
C GLY A 324 11.42 -10.87 -21.86
N ILE A 325 11.03 -9.73 -21.28
CA ILE A 325 9.63 -9.33 -21.06
C ILE A 325 8.81 -9.28 -22.35
N HIS A 326 9.43 -8.97 -23.50
CA HIS A 326 8.77 -8.96 -24.80
C HIS A 326 8.14 -10.32 -25.14
N ARG A 327 8.76 -11.44 -24.72
CA ARG A 327 8.19 -12.79 -24.92
C ARG A 327 6.95 -12.99 -24.06
N TYR A 328 6.99 -12.48 -22.82
CA TYR A 328 5.85 -12.55 -21.93
C TYR A 328 4.71 -11.67 -22.43
N LEU A 329 4.97 -10.41 -22.79
CA LEU A 329 4.01 -9.50 -23.41
C LEU A 329 3.39 -10.12 -24.66
N LYS A 330 4.20 -10.72 -25.53
CA LYS A 330 3.70 -11.43 -26.72
C LYS A 330 2.78 -12.59 -26.33
N LYS A 331 3.19 -13.45 -25.39
CA LYS A 331 2.33 -14.55 -24.89
C LYS A 331 1.04 -14.01 -24.25
N PHE A 332 1.14 -12.94 -23.48
CA PHE A 332 0.03 -12.30 -22.78
C PHE A 332 -1.02 -11.80 -23.77
N VAL A 333 -0.61 -11.04 -24.78
CA VAL A 333 -1.51 -10.50 -25.82
C VAL A 333 -2.08 -11.60 -26.73
N LEU A 334 -1.32 -12.66 -26.99
CA LEU A 334 -1.78 -13.76 -27.85
C LEU A 334 -2.74 -14.74 -27.16
N THR A 335 -2.72 -14.83 -25.82
CA THR A 335 -3.68 -15.68 -25.09
C THR A 335 -5.04 -15.01 -24.96
N THR A 336 -6.13 -15.77 -25.12
CA THR A 336 -7.52 -15.26 -24.97
C THR A 336 -7.73 -14.58 -23.62
N ASP A 337 -7.29 -15.20 -22.52
CA ASP A 337 -7.44 -14.63 -21.18
C ASP A 337 -6.68 -13.28 -21.04
N GLY A 338 -5.48 -13.16 -21.62
CA GLY A 338 -4.70 -11.92 -21.55
C GLY A 338 -5.23 -10.81 -22.47
N LEU A 339 -5.68 -11.16 -23.69
CA LEU A 339 -6.33 -10.22 -24.59
C LEU A 339 -7.64 -9.69 -23.99
N MET A 340 -8.47 -10.56 -23.41
CA MET A 340 -9.70 -10.15 -22.72
C MET A 340 -9.41 -9.25 -21.52
N ALA A 341 -8.38 -9.55 -20.74
CA ALA A 341 -7.95 -8.69 -19.65
C ALA A 341 -7.52 -7.30 -20.14
N LEU A 342 -6.77 -7.22 -21.25
CA LEU A 342 -6.37 -5.94 -21.85
C LEU A 342 -7.57 -5.13 -22.35
N ILE A 343 -8.50 -5.77 -23.08
CA ILE A 343 -9.73 -5.13 -23.56
C ILE A 343 -10.53 -4.60 -22.37
N LEU A 344 -10.73 -5.42 -21.34
CA LEU A 344 -11.47 -5.03 -20.14
C LEU A 344 -10.79 -3.85 -19.42
N THR A 345 -9.47 -3.87 -19.28
CA THR A 345 -8.71 -2.75 -18.70
C THR A 345 -8.87 -1.47 -19.51
N ILE A 346 -8.81 -1.52 -20.85
CA ILE A 346 -9.04 -0.36 -21.72
C ILE A 346 -10.47 0.16 -21.53
N VAL A 347 -11.48 -0.72 -21.54
CA VAL A 347 -12.88 -0.35 -21.33
C VAL A 347 -13.07 0.30 -19.96
N LEU A 348 -12.50 -0.25 -18.90
CA LEU A 348 -12.58 0.31 -17.55
C LEU A 348 -11.91 1.69 -17.46
N PHE A 349 -10.73 1.84 -18.05
CA PHE A 349 -10.01 3.11 -18.05
C PHE A 349 -10.76 4.19 -18.84
N VAL A 350 -11.24 3.86 -20.04
CA VAL A 350 -12.05 4.79 -20.87
C VAL A 350 -13.37 5.12 -20.18
N SER A 351 -14.01 4.14 -19.54
CA SER A 351 -15.22 4.40 -18.75
C SER A 351 -14.93 5.35 -17.59
N GLY A 352 -13.81 5.14 -16.87
CA GLY A 352 -13.32 6.06 -15.86
C GLY A 352 -13.11 7.46 -16.41
N PHE A 353 -12.38 7.60 -17.53
CA PHE A 353 -12.14 8.87 -18.19
C PHE A 353 -13.43 9.61 -18.56
N ILE A 354 -14.38 8.92 -19.17
CA ILE A 354 -15.71 9.48 -19.50
C ILE A 354 -16.44 9.89 -18.22
N LEU A 355 -16.44 9.05 -17.18
CA LEU A 355 -17.03 9.37 -15.88
C LEU A 355 -16.40 10.64 -15.29
N GLY A 356 -15.09 10.80 -15.37
CA GLY A 356 -14.38 12.01 -14.94
C GLY A 356 -14.86 13.24 -15.70
N LEU A 357 -14.96 13.16 -17.04
CA LEU A 357 -15.44 14.25 -17.88
C LEU A 357 -16.87 14.70 -17.53
N VAL A 358 -17.79 13.75 -17.33
CA VAL A 358 -19.22 14.06 -17.09
C VAL A 358 -19.53 14.40 -15.63
N THR A 359 -18.58 14.14 -14.70
CA THR A 359 -18.77 14.44 -13.28
C THR A 359 -18.51 15.91 -12.99
N ILE A 360 -17.61 16.56 -13.74
CA ILE A 360 -17.23 17.95 -13.50
C ILE A 360 -18.24 18.90 -14.16
N SER A 361 -19.21 19.38 -13.37
CA SER A 361 -20.06 20.53 -13.73
C SER A 361 -19.28 21.85 -13.59
N PRO A 362 -19.77 22.99 -14.14
CA PRO A 362 -19.17 24.30 -13.91
C PRO A 362 -18.96 24.62 -12.42
N ASP A 363 -19.96 24.34 -11.57
CA ASP A 363 -19.86 24.59 -10.12
C ASP A 363 -18.76 23.74 -9.47
N ILE A 364 -18.66 22.45 -9.82
CA ILE A 364 -17.62 21.55 -9.30
C ILE A 364 -16.24 22.00 -9.80
N ARG A 365 -16.16 22.42 -11.06
CA ARG A 365 -14.93 22.95 -11.64
C ARG A 365 -14.44 24.15 -10.84
N ASP A 366 -15.32 25.07 -10.49
CA ASP A 366 -14.97 26.26 -9.71
C ASP A 366 -14.51 25.88 -8.29
N ILE A 367 -15.14 24.89 -7.64
CA ILE A 367 -14.62 24.35 -6.36
C ILE A 367 -13.20 23.82 -6.54
N ILE A 368 -12.96 22.99 -7.55
CA ILE A 368 -11.64 22.36 -7.76
C ILE A 368 -10.58 23.43 -8.03
N ILE A 369 -10.91 24.44 -8.83
CA ILE A 369 -10.01 25.57 -9.10
C ILE A 369 -9.74 26.37 -7.83
N ASN A 370 -10.77 26.74 -7.08
CA ASN A 370 -10.65 27.55 -5.86
C ASN A 370 -9.97 26.79 -4.71
N SER A 371 -10.09 25.46 -4.68
CA SER A 371 -9.37 24.60 -3.72
C SER A 371 -7.86 24.58 -3.95
N GLY A 372 -7.39 25.04 -5.11
CA GLY A 372 -5.99 25.01 -5.50
C GLY A 372 -5.48 23.63 -5.94
N ILE A 373 -6.35 22.60 -5.98
CA ILE A 373 -5.95 21.24 -6.37
C ILE A 373 -5.57 21.18 -7.86
N ILE A 374 -6.39 21.76 -8.74
CA ILE A 374 -6.10 21.88 -10.18
C ILE A 374 -6.42 23.31 -10.59
N VAL A 375 -5.38 24.11 -10.85
CA VAL A 375 -5.52 25.50 -11.30
C VAL A 375 -5.07 25.60 -12.75
N PRO A 376 -6.00 25.80 -13.72
CA PRO A 376 -5.65 25.91 -15.13
C PRO A 376 -4.60 27.02 -15.35
N GLY A 377 -3.49 26.68 -16.01
CA GLY A 377 -2.41 27.64 -16.26
C GLY A 377 -1.44 27.83 -15.09
N LYS A 378 -1.56 27.07 -14.00
CA LYS A 378 -0.52 26.98 -12.98
C LYS A 378 0.01 25.56 -12.88
N MET A 379 1.33 25.42 -12.85
CA MET A 379 1.96 24.12 -12.63
C MET A 379 1.85 23.71 -11.15
N ASN A 380 2.00 22.40 -10.88
CA ASN A 380 2.17 21.92 -9.51
C ASN A 380 3.38 22.68 -8.89
N PRO A 381 3.20 23.35 -7.73
CA PRO A 381 4.28 24.08 -7.05
C PRO A 381 5.56 23.26 -6.85
N GLU A 382 5.45 21.94 -6.73
CA GLU A 382 6.59 21.03 -6.60
C GLU A 382 7.60 21.14 -7.75
N PHE A 383 7.17 21.47 -8.98
CA PHE A 383 8.06 21.69 -10.12
C PHE A 383 8.98 22.91 -9.98
N LYS A 384 8.63 23.85 -9.09
CA LYS A 384 9.45 25.01 -8.75
C LYS A 384 10.29 24.78 -7.50
N ILE A 385 9.77 23.99 -6.57
CA ILE A 385 10.41 23.72 -5.29
C ILE A 385 11.54 22.71 -5.47
N TYR A 386 11.31 21.62 -6.21
CA TYR A 386 12.26 20.52 -6.28
C TYR A 386 13.10 20.54 -7.56
N ASN A 387 14.31 19.98 -7.45
CA ASN A 387 15.14 19.66 -8.59
C ASN A 387 14.42 18.67 -9.52
N ARG A 388 14.30 19.07 -10.79
CA ARG A 388 13.55 18.36 -11.83
C ARG A 388 13.94 16.89 -12.03
N ILE A 389 15.23 16.55 -11.85
CA ILE A 389 15.71 15.17 -11.98
C ILE A 389 15.16 14.31 -10.84
N PHE A 390 15.27 14.79 -9.61
CA PHE A 390 14.81 14.04 -8.44
C PHE A 390 13.29 13.99 -8.35
N LEU A 391 12.60 15.06 -8.73
CA LEU A 391 11.14 15.04 -8.87
C LEU A 391 10.70 13.98 -9.90
N GLY A 392 11.33 13.93 -11.07
CA GLY A 392 11.05 12.92 -12.07
C GLY A 392 11.34 11.49 -11.60
N LEU A 393 12.38 11.28 -10.78
CA LEU A 393 12.65 9.99 -10.15
C LEU A 393 11.56 9.61 -9.13
N ASP A 394 11.09 10.56 -8.33
CA ASP A 394 10.04 10.29 -7.34
C ASP A 394 8.71 9.92 -8.00
N ILE A 395 8.32 10.66 -9.05
CA ILE A 395 7.18 10.36 -9.92
C ILE A 395 7.31 8.94 -10.52
N PHE A 396 8.50 8.61 -11.06
CA PHE A 396 8.78 7.27 -11.57
C PHE A 396 8.52 6.19 -10.51
N PHE A 397 9.11 6.31 -9.32
CA PHE A 397 8.95 5.30 -8.27
C PHE A 397 7.51 5.22 -7.78
N HIS A 398 6.79 6.34 -7.70
CA HIS A 398 5.38 6.40 -7.34
C HIS A 398 4.50 5.64 -8.35
N ASN A 399 4.63 5.92 -9.65
CA ASN A 399 3.79 5.33 -10.69
C ASN A 399 4.13 3.85 -10.91
N TRP A 400 5.41 3.49 -10.79
CA TRP A 400 5.82 2.09 -10.84
C TRP A 400 5.30 1.29 -9.64
N ARG A 401 5.42 1.83 -8.41
CA ARG A 401 4.90 1.18 -7.19
C ARG A 401 3.37 1.03 -7.23
N THR A 402 2.66 2.05 -7.71
CA THR A 402 1.20 2.00 -7.89
C THR A 402 0.80 0.92 -8.89
N SER A 403 1.54 0.80 -10.00
CA SER A 403 1.31 -0.24 -11.01
C SER A 403 1.62 -1.65 -10.49
N LEU A 404 2.68 -1.79 -9.69
CA LEU A 404 3.04 -3.01 -8.98
C LEU A 404 1.92 -3.46 -8.04
N ALA A 405 1.48 -2.56 -7.17
CA ALA A 405 0.40 -2.82 -6.23
C ALA A 405 -0.90 -3.15 -6.96
N THR A 406 -1.21 -2.44 -8.05
CA THR A 406 -2.41 -2.68 -8.87
C THR A 406 -2.41 -4.06 -9.53
N ALA A 407 -1.27 -4.49 -10.08
CA ALA A 407 -1.13 -5.82 -10.66
C ALA A 407 -1.28 -6.91 -9.59
N MET A 408 -0.63 -6.74 -8.43
CA MET A 408 -0.69 -7.73 -7.35
C MET A 408 -2.06 -7.76 -6.64
N ALA A 409 -2.80 -6.65 -6.64
CA ALA A 409 -4.15 -6.58 -6.09
C ALA A 409 -5.17 -7.45 -6.83
N GLY A 410 -4.79 -7.94 -8.02
CA GLY A 410 -5.53 -8.99 -8.73
C GLY A 410 -5.80 -10.22 -7.87
N ILE A 411 -4.94 -10.50 -6.88
CA ILE A 411 -5.13 -11.63 -5.94
C ILE A 411 -6.47 -11.56 -5.19
N ALA A 412 -7.05 -10.37 -5.03
CA ALA A 412 -8.38 -10.15 -4.49
C ALA A 412 -9.47 -10.15 -5.59
N TYR A 413 -9.46 -11.18 -6.44
CA TYR A 413 -10.45 -11.41 -7.50
C TYR A 413 -10.59 -10.27 -8.52
N SER A 414 -9.49 -9.62 -8.90
CA SER A 414 -9.47 -8.52 -9.89
C SER A 414 -10.18 -7.23 -9.47
N VAL A 415 -10.99 -7.23 -8.41
CA VAL A 415 -11.84 -6.10 -8.00
C VAL A 415 -11.02 -4.84 -7.71
N PRO A 416 -9.96 -4.87 -6.89
CA PRO A 416 -9.20 -3.65 -6.62
C PRO A 416 -8.43 -3.16 -7.85
N SER A 417 -7.90 -4.08 -8.67
CA SER A 417 -7.24 -3.72 -9.94
C SER A 417 -8.20 -3.01 -10.89
N ALA A 418 -9.45 -3.49 -10.98
CA ALA A 418 -10.48 -2.87 -11.80
C ALA A 418 -10.85 -1.47 -11.29
N ILE A 419 -11.05 -1.32 -9.98
CA ILE A 419 -11.38 -0.03 -9.36
C ILE A 419 -10.23 0.97 -9.52
N ALA A 420 -8.99 0.54 -9.27
CA ALA A 420 -7.81 1.37 -9.47
C ALA A 420 -7.70 1.84 -10.94
N THR A 421 -8.00 0.95 -11.89
CA THR A 421 -7.97 1.28 -13.33
C THR A 421 -9.01 2.33 -13.69
N LEU A 422 -10.26 2.12 -13.23
CA LEU A 422 -11.35 3.07 -13.44
C LEU A 422 -11.02 4.42 -12.79
N PHE A 423 -10.48 4.41 -11.57
CA PHE A 423 -10.13 5.64 -10.86
C PHE A 423 -8.99 6.42 -11.53
N ASN A 424 -7.96 5.75 -12.04
CA ASN A 424 -6.89 6.42 -12.79
C ASN A 424 -7.43 7.07 -14.07
N GLY A 425 -8.33 6.39 -14.80
CA GLY A 425 -9.04 7.00 -15.91
C GLY A 425 -9.87 8.21 -15.48
N TYR A 426 -10.61 8.07 -14.38
CA TYR A 426 -11.43 9.13 -13.78
C TYR A 426 -10.62 10.38 -13.45
N VAL A 427 -9.47 10.24 -12.80
CA VAL A 427 -8.58 11.37 -12.47
C VAL A 427 -8.15 12.11 -13.73
N ILE A 428 -7.74 11.40 -14.79
CA ILE A 428 -7.37 12.04 -16.06
C ILE A 428 -8.58 12.76 -16.68
N GLY A 429 -9.77 12.16 -16.65
CA GLY A 429 -11.01 12.80 -17.11
C GLY A 429 -11.32 14.09 -16.34
N VAL A 430 -11.17 14.09 -15.02
CA VAL A 430 -11.31 15.28 -14.17
C VAL A 430 -10.31 16.37 -14.55
N VAL A 431 -9.05 16.02 -14.82
CA VAL A 431 -8.04 16.98 -15.28
C VAL A 431 -8.45 17.64 -16.60
N TYR A 432 -8.87 16.85 -17.60
CA TYR A 432 -9.32 17.39 -18.89
C TYR A 432 -10.53 18.32 -18.74
N ALA A 433 -11.52 17.92 -17.92
CA ALA A 433 -12.70 18.75 -17.68
C ALA A 433 -12.38 20.04 -16.89
N THR A 434 -11.44 19.97 -15.94
CA THR A 434 -11.08 21.13 -15.10
C THR A 434 -10.23 22.15 -15.86
N VAL A 435 -9.26 21.69 -16.65
CA VAL A 435 -8.47 22.57 -17.53
C VAL A 435 -9.37 23.23 -18.58
N ALA A 436 -10.41 22.52 -19.05
CA ALA A 436 -11.37 22.93 -20.09
C ALA A 436 -10.70 23.51 -21.36
N ASN A 437 -9.49 23.04 -21.65
CA ASN A 437 -8.78 23.26 -22.90
C ASN A 437 -8.07 21.96 -23.25
N PRO A 438 -8.65 21.13 -24.15
CA PRO A 438 -8.11 19.83 -24.47
C PRO A 438 -6.67 19.89 -24.98
N ILE A 439 -6.32 20.93 -25.75
CA ILE A 439 -4.96 21.10 -26.29
C ILE A 439 -3.96 21.31 -25.14
N LYS A 440 -4.27 22.22 -24.20
CA LYS A 440 -3.40 22.49 -23.04
C LYS A 440 -3.30 21.28 -22.11
N ALA A 441 -4.42 20.59 -21.85
CA ALA A 441 -4.42 19.36 -21.05
C ALA A 441 -3.60 18.23 -21.72
N SER A 442 -3.79 18.03 -23.02
CA SER A 442 -3.02 17.06 -23.80
C SER A 442 -1.53 17.40 -23.84
N ALA A 443 -1.16 18.67 -23.96
CA ALA A 443 0.23 19.08 -24.03
C ALA A 443 1.01 18.76 -22.74
N ILE A 444 0.36 18.75 -21.58
CA ILE A 444 1.00 18.36 -20.33
C ILE A 444 0.92 16.84 -20.07
N ILE A 445 -0.11 16.15 -20.54
CA ILE A 445 -0.32 14.71 -20.27
C ILE A 445 0.39 13.81 -21.30
N ILE A 446 0.23 14.09 -22.60
CA ILE A 446 0.69 13.18 -23.67
C ILE A 446 2.19 12.91 -23.65
N PRO A 447 3.09 13.89 -23.41
CA PRO A 447 4.54 13.65 -23.51
C PRO A 447 5.03 12.46 -22.68
N HIS A 448 4.61 12.36 -21.43
CA HIS A 448 4.94 11.23 -20.55
C HIS A 448 3.85 10.14 -20.60
N GLY A 449 2.58 10.53 -20.75
CA GLY A 449 1.41 9.65 -20.74
C GLY A 449 1.40 8.61 -21.87
N ILE A 450 2.06 8.87 -23.00
CA ILE A 450 2.20 7.87 -24.08
C ILE A 450 2.99 6.63 -23.65
N LEU A 451 3.84 6.74 -22.62
CA LEU A 451 4.57 5.62 -22.03
C LEU A 451 3.89 5.11 -20.76
N GLU A 452 3.47 6.04 -19.90
CA GLU A 452 2.90 5.70 -18.60
C GLU A 452 1.54 5.00 -18.70
N ILE A 453 0.61 5.56 -19.48
CA ILE A 453 -0.75 5.02 -19.58
C ILE A 453 -0.72 3.58 -20.12
N PRO A 454 -0.04 3.26 -21.25
CA PRO A 454 0.06 1.88 -21.70
C PRO A 454 0.75 0.96 -20.69
N ALA A 455 1.80 1.41 -20.01
CA ALA A 455 2.48 0.61 -18.99
C ALA A 455 1.54 0.28 -17.82
N PHE A 456 0.80 1.27 -17.32
CA PHE A 456 -0.20 1.07 -16.27
C PHE A 456 -1.32 0.13 -16.72
N LEU A 457 -1.86 0.30 -17.94
CA LEU A 457 -2.91 -0.58 -18.48
C LEU A 457 -2.42 -2.03 -18.63
N ILE A 458 -1.18 -2.26 -19.03
CA ILE A 458 -0.60 -3.60 -19.09
C ILE A 458 -0.48 -4.20 -17.68
N ALA A 459 0.00 -3.43 -16.69
CA ALA A 459 0.09 -3.88 -15.30
C ALA A 459 -1.29 -4.20 -14.71
N SER A 460 -2.27 -3.35 -14.96
CA SER A 460 -3.67 -3.56 -14.57
C SER A 460 -4.26 -4.81 -15.21
N ALA A 461 -4.06 -5.01 -16.53
CA ALA A 461 -4.53 -6.20 -17.23
C ALA A 461 -3.93 -7.47 -16.63
N ALA A 462 -2.65 -7.43 -16.23
CA ALA A 462 -2.03 -8.55 -15.51
C ALA A 462 -2.70 -8.81 -14.15
N GLY A 463 -3.13 -7.76 -13.44
CA GLY A 463 -3.94 -7.91 -12.23
C GLY A 463 -5.33 -8.49 -12.50
N LEU A 464 -6.03 -8.05 -13.54
CA LEU A 464 -7.32 -8.62 -13.92
C LEU A 464 -7.21 -10.11 -14.29
N ARG A 465 -6.14 -10.48 -15.00
CA ARG A 465 -5.85 -11.87 -15.33
C ARG A 465 -5.45 -12.68 -14.10
N LEU A 466 -4.63 -12.12 -13.20
CA LEU A 466 -4.25 -12.78 -11.95
C LEU A 466 -5.49 -13.13 -11.11
N GLY A 467 -6.47 -12.24 -11.01
CA GLY A 467 -7.70 -12.53 -10.29
C GLY A 467 -8.59 -13.59 -10.95
N HIS A 468 -8.59 -13.67 -12.29
CA HIS A 468 -9.23 -14.78 -13.01
C HIS A 468 -8.53 -16.12 -12.75
N VAL A 469 -7.20 -16.13 -12.70
CA VAL A 469 -6.42 -17.31 -12.32
C VAL A 469 -6.70 -17.73 -10.88
N VAL A 470 -6.77 -16.77 -9.94
CA VAL A 470 -7.18 -17.04 -8.55
C VAL A 470 -8.58 -17.66 -8.50
N PHE A 471 -9.53 -17.11 -9.24
CA PHE A 471 -10.87 -17.67 -9.32
C PHE A 471 -10.87 -19.11 -9.86
N LYS A 472 -10.11 -19.39 -10.93
CA LYS A 472 -9.94 -20.75 -11.47
C LYS A 472 -9.31 -21.70 -10.45
N TYR A 473 -8.30 -21.24 -9.71
CA TYR A 473 -7.62 -22.04 -8.68
C TYR A 473 -8.58 -22.41 -7.54
N ILE A 474 -9.33 -21.45 -7.01
CA ILE A 474 -10.29 -21.67 -5.91
C ILE A 474 -11.43 -22.61 -6.35
N LYS A 475 -11.81 -22.58 -7.64
CA LYS A 475 -12.77 -23.53 -8.24
C LYS A 475 -12.16 -24.90 -8.56
N GLY A 476 -10.88 -25.14 -8.26
CA GLY A 476 -10.19 -26.41 -8.52
C GLY A 476 -9.94 -26.67 -10.00
N LYS A 477 -10.00 -25.65 -10.87
CA LYS A 477 -9.84 -25.80 -12.33
C LYS A 477 -8.40 -25.78 -12.80
N ILE A 478 -7.46 -25.31 -11.97
CA ILE A 478 -6.03 -25.25 -12.26
C ILE A 478 -5.24 -25.68 -11.03
N SER A 479 -4.01 -26.15 -11.25
CA SER A 479 -3.10 -26.53 -10.17
C SER A 479 -2.43 -25.31 -9.52
N LEU A 480 -1.87 -25.52 -8.33
CA LEU A 480 -1.05 -24.52 -7.63
C LEU A 480 0.17 -24.09 -8.46
N ASP A 481 0.71 -25.00 -9.28
CA ASP A 481 1.87 -24.75 -10.13
C ASP A 481 1.58 -23.70 -11.21
N ILE A 482 0.40 -23.80 -11.85
CA ILE A 482 -0.05 -22.82 -12.84
C ILE A 482 -0.25 -21.45 -12.18
N PHE A 483 -0.79 -21.43 -10.97
CA PHE A 483 -0.99 -20.19 -10.22
C PHE A 483 0.35 -19.56 -9.77
N GLU A 484 1.30 -20.37 -9.31
CA GLU A 484 2.66 -19.91 -8.98
C GLU A 484 3.38 -19.32 -10.22
N GLU A 485 3.23 -19.97 -11.37
CA GLU A 485 3.77 -19.47 -12.64
C GLU A 485 3.17 -18.10 -12.98
N GLU A 486 1.84 -17.96 -12.90
CA GLU A 486 1.15 -16.70 -13.21
C GLU A 486 1.59 -15.56 -12.28
N ILE A 487 1.64 -15.78 -10.97
CA ILE A 487 2.02 -14.71 -10.03
C ILE A 487 3.49 -14.30 -10.20
N THR A 488 4.37 -15.28 -10.49
CA THR A 488 5.79 -15.02 -10.79
C THR A 488 5.92 -14.21 -12.07
N ASN A 489 5.16 -14.58 -13.10
CA ASN A 489 5.15 -13.89 -14.38
C ASN A 489 4.62 -12.45 -14.25
N THR A 490 3.56 -12.23 -13.45
CA THR A 490 3.05 -10.89 -13.13
C THR A 490 4.11 -10.05 -12.41
N ALA A 491 4.85 -10.62 -11.46
CA ALA A 491 5.94 -9.94 -10.78
C ALA A 491 7.06 -9.51 -11.76
N ILE A 492 7.46 -10.41 -12.66
CA ILE A 492 8.49 -10.14 -13.67
C ILE A 492 8.01 -9.07 -14.67
N LEU A 493 6.75 -9.15 -15.12
CA LEU A 493 6.15 -8.18 -16.02
C LEU A 493 6.22 -6.77 -15.41
N VAL A 494 5.72 -6.58 -14.19
CA VAL A 494 5.73 -5.24 -13.61
C VAL A 494 7.14 -4.76 -13.29
N ALA A 495 8.05 -5.66 -12.88
CA ALA A 495 9.46 -5.30 -12.72
C ALA A 495 10.09 -4.78 -14.02
N GLY A 496 9.73 -5.37 -15.18
CA GLY A 496 10.25 -4.88 -16.46
C GLY A 496 9.54 -3.64 -17.01
N LEU A 497 8.29 -3.36 -16.60
CA LEU A 497 7.62 -2.10 -16.93
C LEU A 497 8.27 -0.87 -16.27
N ALA A 498 9.12 -1.07 -15.25
CA ALA A 498 9.88 0.00 -14.59
C ALA A 498 10.65 0.88 -15.58
N ILE A 499 11.15 0.33 -16.69
CA ILE A 499 11.88 1.13 -17.70
C ILE A 499 10.99 2.16 -18.40
N LEU A 500 9.72 1.82 -18.64
CA LEU A 500 8.75 2.74 -19.25
C LEU A 500 8.39 3.87 -18.28
N PHE A 501 8.12 3.52 -17.02
CA PHE A 501 7.87 4.52 -15.97
C PHE A 501 9.09 5.41 -15.71
N PHE A 502 10.30 4.88 -15.82
CA PHE A 502 11.53 5.66 -15.67
C PHE A 502 11.64 6.71 -16.77
N ILE A 503 11.45 6.32 -18.03
CA ILE A 503 11.48 7.26 -19.16
C ILE A 503 10.33 8.27 -19.01
N ALA A 504 9.12 7.83 -18.64
CA ALA A 504 7.99 8.71 -18.40
C ALA A 504 8.28 9.74 -17.30
N GLY A 505 8.80 9.33 -16.14
CA GLY A 505 9.16 10.21 -15.03
C GLY A 505 10.27 11.20 -15.41
N VAL A 506 11.23 10.82 -16.26
CA VAL A 506 12.22 11.76 -16.80
C VAL A 506 11.55 12.82 -17.70
N ILE A 507 10.62 12.41 -18.57
CA ILE A 507 9.86 13.34 -19.43
C ILE A 507 8.96 14.25 -18.57
N GLU A 508 8.30 13.71 -17.55
CA GLU A 508 7.40 14.45 -16.67
C GLU A 508 8.15 15.44 -15.80
N GLY A 509 9.24 15.03 -15.16
CA GLY A 509 10.06 15.91 -14.32
C GLY A 509 10.75 17.04 -15.09
N ASN A 510 11.16 16.79 -16.34
CA ASN A 510 12.07 17.70 -17.07
C ASN A 510 11.45 18.38 -18.28
N ILE A 511 10.68 17.67 -19.11
CA ILE A 511 10.17 18.17 -20.39
C ILE A 511 8.78 18.79 -20.22
N THR A 512 7.90 18.15 -19.44
CA THR A 512 6.52 18.61 -19.24
C THR A 512 6.44 20.05 -18.69
N PRO A 513 7.29 20.49 -17.72
CA PRO A 513 7.29 21.86 -17.25
C PRO A 513 7.69 22.87 -18.33
N ILE A 514 8.65 22.52 -19.19
CA ILE A 514 9.09 23.39 -20.29
C ILE A 514 7.94 23.59 -21.29
N ILE A 515 7.20 22.52 -21.60
CA ILE A 515 6.03 22.60 -22.47
C ILE A 515 4.95 23.48 -21.80
N ALA A 516 4.67 23.28 -20.51
CA ALA A 516 3.69 24.07 -19.78
C ALA A 516 4.07 25.57 -19.77
N GLU A 517 5.31 25.91 -19.45
CA GLU A 517 5.84 27.29 -19.49
C GLU A 517 5.65 27.92 -20.88
N SER A 518 5.94 27.17 -21.96
CA SER A 518 5.75 27.64 -23.34
C SER A 518 4.29 27.93 -23.72
N LEU A 519 3.34 27.29 -23.03
CA LEU A 519 1.90 27.51 -23.18
C LEU A 519 1.36 28.62 -22.26
N GLY A 520 2.26 29.36 -21.61
CA GLY A 520 1.97 30.46 -20.71
C GLY A 520 1.54 30.01 -19.31
N TRP A 521 1.88 28.79 -18.89
CA TRP A 521 1.60 28.33 -17.53
C TRP A 521 2.67 28.88 -16.59
N THR A 522 2.22 29.29 -15.41
CA THR A 522 3.10 29.87 -14.38
C THR A 522 3.45 28.89 -13.28
#